data_AF-A0A4U2E3E4-F1
#
_entry.id   AF-A0A4U2E3E4-F1
#
_cell.length_a   1.000
_cell.length_b   1.000
_cell.length_c   1.000
_cell.angle_alpha   90.00
_cell.angle_beta   90.00
_cell.angle_gamma   90.00
#
_symmetry.space_group_name_H-M   'P 1'
#
loop_
_entity.id
_entity.type
_entity.pdbx_description
1 polymer ?
#
loop_
_entity_poly.entity_id
_entity_poly.type
_entity_poly.pdbx_seq_one_letter_code
_entity_poly.pdbx_strand_id
1 'polypeptide(L)'
;MIRPDTGQLEQAFGAHGGLWPTFDTQFNLARHHQVPRPLRKLSPWHLSLSLAAGQIAGKVHSNDGAQTLLVKGGTQKVQRTVTTVDESQTITTVIDQFQPLIRAIDLTPGERFGRIVVIQ
;
A
#
# COMPACT_ATOMS: atom_id res chain seq x y z
N MET A 1 -6.36 44.69 7.37
CA MET A 1 -5.21 43.89 6.90
C MET A 1 -3.96 44.71 7.14
N ILE A 2 -3.16 44.36 8.15
CA ILE A 2 -1.94 45.11 8.51
C ILE A 2 -0.86 44.69 7.51
N ARG A 3 -0.37 45.63 6.72
CA ARG A 3 0.76 45.40 5.81
C ARG A 3 2.05 45.69 6.60
N PRO A 4 2.92 44.70 6.83
CA PRO A 4 4.17 44.95 7.53
C PRO A 4 5.05 45.91 6.72
N ASP A 5 5.68 46.84 7.42
CA ASP A 5 6.70 47.73 6.86
C ASP A 5 7.95 46.92 6.46
N THR A 6 8.61 47.33 5.38
CA THR A 6 9.74 46.57 4.81
C THR A 6 10.91 46.46 5.79
N GLY A 7 11.20 47.52 6.57
CA GLY A 7 12.28 47.49 7.55
C GLY A 7 11.98 46.57 8.73
N GLN A 8 10.72 46.56 9.20
CA GLN A 8 10.27 45.63 10.24
C GLN A 8 10.36 44.17 9.79
N LEU A 9 10.05 43.93 8.51
CA LEU A 9 10.12 42.59 7.92
C LEU A 9 11.57 42.09 7.85
N GLU A 10 12.51 42.93 7.39
CA GLU A 10 13.94 42.58 7.34
C GLU A 10 14.51 42.29 8.73
N GLN A 11 14.15 43.11 9.74
CA GLN A 11 14.58 42.89 11.12
C GLN A 11 14.05 41.56 11.68
N ALA A 12 12.79 41.24 11.40
CA ALA A 12 12.19 39.97 11.82
C ALA A 12 12.84 38.76 11.13
N PHE A 13 13.16 38.87 9.83
CA PHE A 13 13.90 37.82 9.11
C PHE A 13 15.31 37.62 9.66
N GLY A 14 16.02 38.70 9.99
CA GLY A 14 17.34 38.61 10.60
C GLY A 14 17.31 38.00 12.00
N ALA A 15 16.31 38.34 12.82
CA ALA A 15 16.20 37.87 14.19
C ALA A 15 15.75 36.40 14.29
N HIS A 16 14.87 35.96 13.40
CA HIS A 16 14.20 34.66 13.50
C HIS A 16 14.57 33.67 12.39
N GLY A 17 15.33 34.08 11.38
CA GLY A 17 15.75 33.22 10.25
C GLY A 17 14.60 32.75 9.34
N GLY A 18 13.38 33.23 9.59
CA GLY A 18 12.17 32.77 8.92
C GLY A 18 11.82 31.31 9.23
N LEU A 19 10.71 30.84 8.64
CA LEU A 19 10.25 29.44 8.79
C LEU A 19 10.85 28.50 7.73
N TRP A 20 11.68 29.04 6.84
CA TRP A 20 12.26 28.34 5.70
C TRP A 20 13.19 27.18 6.06
N PRO A 21 14.04 27.28 7.10
CA PRO A 21 14.86 26.14 7.53
C PRO A 21 14.04 24.93 8.02
N THR A 22 12.84 25.17 8.54
CA THR A 22 11.94 24.12 9.04
C THR A 22 10.88 23.70 8.03
N PHE A 23 10.90 24.28 6.82
CA PHE A 23 9.89 24.02 5.79
C PHE A 23 9.82 22.54 5.46
N ASP A 24 10.96 21.90 5.24
CA ASP A 24 11.00 20.46 4.97
C ASP A 24 10.41 19.66 6.13
N THR A 25 10.69 20.00 7.38
CA THR A 25 10.15 19.26 8.54
C THR A 25 8.63 19.41 8.66
N GLN A 26 8.10 20.61 8.43
CA GLN A 26 6.66 20.90 8.61
C GLN A 26 5.81 20.45 7.42
N PHE A 27 6.37 20.49 6.20
CA PHE A 27 5.65 20.20 4.96
C PHE A 27 6.02 18.85 4.31
N ASN A 28 6.97 18.07 4.87
CA ASN A 28 7.23 16.68 4.42
C ASN A 28 6.13 15.66 4.77
N LEU A 29 4.99 16.07 5.31
CA LEU A 29 3.85 15.17 5.48
C LEU A 29 3.45 14.48 4.17
N ALA A 30 3.65 15.14 3.02
CA ALA A 30 3.44 14.56 1.69
C ALA A 30 4.46 13.46 1.31
N ARG A 31 5.62 13.35 1.99
CA ARG A 31 6.55 12.23 1.82
C ARG A 31 6.27 11.05 2.75
N HIS A 32 5.36 11.19 3.71
CA HIS A 32 4.85 10.09 4.54
C HIS A 32 3.85 9.16 3.81
N HIS A 33 3.84 9.15 2.48
CA HIS A 33 3.26 8.05 1.70
C HIS A 33 3.94 6.69 1.98
N GLN A 34 5.02 6.67 2.75
CA GLN A 34 5.62 5.45 3.25
C GLN A 34 4.97 5.05 4.57
N VAL A 35 4.10 4.03 4.52
CA VAL A 35 3.64 3.30 5.71
C VAL A 35 4.87 3.01 6.58
N PRO A 36 4.88 3.44 7.87
CA PRO A 36 6.05 3.25 8.72
C PRO A 36 6.41 1.79 8.78
N ARG A 37 7.70 1.48 8.60
CA ARG A 37 8.16 0.09 8.66
C ARG A 37 7.87 -0.47 10.06
N PRO A 38 7.33 -1.70 10.16
CA PRO A 38 7.08 -2.32 11.45
C PRO A 38 8.35 -2.34 12.30
N LEU A 39 8.25 -1.88 13.55
CA LEU A 39 9.36 -1.91 14.53
C LEU A 39 9.79 -3.34 14.89
N ARG A 40 8.92 -4.32 14.62
CA ARG A 40 9.16 -5.75 14.81
C ARG A 40 8.71 -6.51 13.56
N LYS A 41 9.38 -7.62 13.28
CA LYS A 41 8.97 -8.57 12.24
C LYS A 41 7.50 -8.99 12.46
N LEU A 42 6.68 -8.84 11.43
CA LEU A 42 5.28 -9.27 11.42
C LEU A 42 5.19 -10.79 11.61
N SER A 43 4.16 -11.25 12.33
CA SER A 43 3.82 -12.67 12.34
C SER A 43 3.36 -13.12 10.95
N PRO A 44 3.40 -14.44 10.65
CA PRO A 44 2.95 -14.95 9.35
C PRO A 44 1.53 -14.51 8.97
N TRP A 45 0.63 -14.46 9.95
CA TRP A 45 -0.73 -13.97 9.76
C TRP A 45 -0.78 -12.52 9.27
N HIS A 46 -0.11 -11.60 9.98
CA HIS A 46 -0.09 -10.18 9.60
C HIS A 46 0.61 -9.96 8.27
N LEU A 47 1.66 -10.75 7.98
CA LEU A 47 2.35 -10.70 6.69
C LEU A 47 1.41 -11.12 5.56
N SER A 48 0.72 -12.25 5.71
CA SER A 48 -0.25 -12.75 4.73
C SER A 48 -1.39 -11.76 4.50
N LEU A 49 -1.96 -11.21 5.58
CA LEU A 49 -3.02 -10.20 5.51
C LEU A 49 -2.55 -8.92 4.81
N SER A 50 -1.37 -8.40 5.18
CA SER A 50 -0.81 -7.20 4.56
C SER A 50 -0.49 -7.42 3.08
N LEU A 51 -0.07 -8.64 2.71
CA LEU A 51 0.16 -9.03 1.33
C LEU A 51 -1.16 -9.06 0.57
N ALA A 52 -2.15 -9.80 1.06
CA ALA A 52 -3.49 -9.87 0.47
C ALA A 52 -4.13 -8.48 0.29
N ALA A 53 -3.94 -7.56 1.23
CA ALA A 53 -4.42 -6.19 1.16
C ALA A 53 -3.61 -5.28 0.18
N GLY A 54 -2.52 -5.78 -0.40
CA GLY A 54 -1.64 -5.01 -1.29
C GLY A 54 -0.76 -3.98 -0.60
N GLN A 55 -0.65 -4.02 0.73
CA GLN A 55 0.19 -3.11 1.52
C GLN A 55 1.68 -3.47 1.44
N ILE A 56 1.98 -4.74 1.20
CA ILE A 56 3.35 -5.21 1.02
C ILE A 56 3.54 -5.84 -0.36
N ALA A 57 4.73 -5.63 -0.90
CA ALA A 57 5.23 -6.25 -2.11
C ALA A 57 6.74 -6.44 -1.93
N GLY A 58 7.33 -7.39 -2.64
CA GLY A 58 8.76 -7.60 -2.55
C GLY A 58 9.25 -8.91 -3.13
N LYS A 59 10.57 -9.06 -3.12
CA LYS A 59 11.25 -10.28 -3.55
C LYS A 59 11.21 -11.31 -2.41
N VAL A 60 10.80 -12.53 -2.73
CA VAL A 60 10.78 -13.67 -1.81
C VAL A 60 11.61 -14.81 -2.38
N HIS A 61 12.16 -15.63 -1.49
CA HIS A 61 12.96 -16.81 -1.83
C HIS A 61 12.25 -18.02 -1.23
N SER A 62 12.23 -19.13 -1.97
CA SER A 62 11.77 -20.41 -1.42
C SER A 62 12.72 -20.86 -0.30
N ASN A 63 12.23 -21.71 0.60
CA ASN A 63 13.03 -22.20 1.73
C ASN A 63 14.27 -23.00 1.30
N ASP A 64 14.20 -23.64 0.13
CA ASP A 64 15.30 -24.37 -0.51
C ASP A 64 16.20 -23.48 -1.38
N GLY A 65 15.87 -22.19 -1.54
CA GLY A 65 16.59 -21.24 -2.39
C GLY A 65 16.45 -21.47 -3.90
N ALA A 66 15.72 -22.49 -4.34
CA ALA A 66 15.59 -22.87 -5.74
C ALA A 66 14.73 -21.92 -6.56
N GLN A 67 13.87 -21.11 -5.92
CA GLN A 67 12.96 -20.20 -6.59
C GLN A 67 13.02 -18.80 -5.98
N THR A 68 13.06 -17.80 -6.85
CA THR A 68 12.97 -16.39 -6.46
C THR A 68 11.81 -15.74 -7.17
N LEU A 69 10.87 -15.18 -6.41
CA LEU A 69 9.68 -14.52 -6.94
C LEU A 69 9.65 -13.05 -6.54
N LEU A 70 9.25 -12.16 -7.44
CA LEU A 70 8.85 -10.79 -7.11
C LEU A 70 7.34 -10.76 -6.96
N VAL A 71 6.85 -10.64 -5.72
CA VAL A 71 5.43 -10.75 -5.38
C VAL A 71 4.83 -9.37 -5.16
N LYS A 72 3.64 -9.17 -5.72
CA LYS A 72 2.77 -8.02 -5.44
C LYS A 72 1.39 -8.56 -5.07
N GLY A 73 0.97 -8.28 -3.85
CA GLY A 73 -0.38 -8.58 -3.43
C GLY A 73 -1.37 -7.49 -3.84
N GLY A 74 -2.65 -7.78 -3.70
CA GLY A 74 -3.74 -6.88 -4.05
C GLY A 74 -5.08 -7.56 -3.91
N THR A 75 -6.14 -6.81 -4.20
CA THR A 75 -7.52 -7.29 -4.15
C THR A 75 -8.19 -7.09 -5.49
N GLN A 76 -9.03 -8.03 -5.90
CA GLN A 76 -9.93 -7.88 -7.03
C GLN A 76 -11.37 -7.78 -6.55
N LYS A 77 -12.14 -6.87 -7.15
CA LYS A 77 -13.58 -6.79 -6.94
C LYS A 77 -14.26 -7.87 -7.78
N VAL A 78 -15.08 -8.69 -7.14
CA VAL A 78 -15.95 -9.69 -7.78
C VAL A 78 -17.37 -9.49 -7.30
N GLN A 79 -18.34 -10.01 -8.04
CA GLN A 79 -19.75 -9.97 -7.64
C GLN A 79 -20.20 -11.38 -7.25
N ARG A 80 -20.87 -11.48 -6.10
CA ARG A 80 -21.48 -12.71 -5.61
C ARG A 80 -22.98 -12.51 -5.55
N THR A 81 -23.70 -13.30 -6.34
CA THR A 81 -25.17 -13.32 -6.31
C THR A 81 -25.64 -14.34 -5.28
N VAL A 82 -26.51 -13.91 -4.37
CA VAL A 82 -27.20 -14.78 -3.42
C VAL A 82 -28.68 -14.70 -3.73
N THR A 83 -29.26 -15.83 -4.11
CA THR A 83 -30.70 -15.96 -4.35
C THR A 83 -31.31 -16.71 -3.19
N THR A 84 -32.22 -16.04 -2.48
CA THR A 84 -33.04 -16.65 -1.44
C THR A 84 -34.43 -16.84 -2.01
N VAL A 85 -34.90 -18.09 -2.04
CA VAL A 85 -36.25 -18.45 -2.46
C VAL A 85 -37.06 -18.70 -1.20
N ASP A 86 -38.14 -17.94 -1.04
CA ASP A 86 -39.14 -18.12 0.02
C ASP A 86 -40.47 -18.53 -0.63
N GLU A 87 -41.43 -19.03 0.16
CA GLU A 87 -42.69 -19.62 -0.36
C GLU A 87 -43.52 -18.68 -1.26
N SER A 88 -43.30 -17.36 -1.15
CA SER A 88 -44.04 -16.32 -1.89
C SER A 88 -43.18 -15.43 -2.78
N GLN A 89 -41.85 -15.47 -2.67
CA GLN A 89 -40.97 -14.55 -3.39
C GLN A 89 -39.55 -15.09 -3.56
N THR A 90 -38.93 -14.71 -4.68
CA THR A 90 -37.51 -14.95 -4.94
C THR A 90 -36.76 -13.63 -4.83
N ILE A 91 -35.89 -13.51 -3.83
CA ILE A 91 -35.03 -12.33 -3.63
C ILE A 91 -33.64 -12.66 -4.18
N THR A 92 -33.19 -11.88 -5.16
CA THR A 92 -31.83 -11.98 -5.70
C THR A 92 -31.03 -10.76 -5.26
N THR A 93 -30.00 -10.97 -4.45
CA THR A 93 -29.10 -9.92 -3.96
C THR A 93 -27.74 -10.07 -4.61
N VAL A 94 -27.26 -9.02 -5.27
CA VAL A 94 -25.91 -8.95 -5.82
C VAL A 94 -25.01 -8.22 -4.82
N ILE A 95 -23.97 -8.90 -4.35
CA ILE A 95 -23.04 -8.38 -3.34
C ILE A 95 -21.67 -8.19 -3.98
N ASP A 96 -21.11 -6.99 -3.83
CA ASP A 96 -19.72 -6.72 -4.17
C ASP A 96 -18.81 -7.37 -3.11
N GLN A 97 -17.89 -8.24 -3.56
CA GLN A 97 -16.91 -8.93 -2.73
C GLN A 97 -15.49 -8.59 -3.20
N PHE A 98 -14.59 -8.27 -2.27
CA PHE A 98 -13.17 -8.09 -2.57
C PHE A 98 -12.41 -9.36 -2.20
N GLN A 99 -11.85 -10.04 -3.21
CA GLN A 99 -11.07 -11.26 -3.02
C GLN A 99 -9.57 -10.94 -3.14
N PRO A 100 -8.71 -11.58 -2.31
CA PRO A 100 -7.27 -11.50 -2.49
C PRO A 100 -6.85 -11.98 -3.89
N LEU A 101 -5.93 -11.24 -4.51
CA LEU A 101 -5.28 -11.59 -5.76
C LEU A 101 -3.79 -11.27 -5.61
N ILE A 102 -2.98 -12.31 -5.39
CA ILE A 102 -1.54 -12.16 -5.28
C ILE A 102 -0.91 -12.56 -6.62
N ARG A 103 -0.07 -11.70 -7.18
CA ARG A 103 0.65 -11.95 -8.44
C ARG A 103 2.14 -11.96 -8.16
N ALA A 104 2.87 -12.79 -8.89
CA ALA A 104 4.31 -12.84 -8.81
C ALA A 104 4.94 -12.92 -10.20
N ILE A 105 6.16 -12.38 -10.33
CA ILE A 105 7.03 -12.61 -11.48
C ILE A 105 8.14 -13.55 -11.03
N ASP A 106 8.34 -14.64 -11.76
CA ASP A 106 9.45 -15.55 -11.53
C ASP A 106 10.77 -14.90 -11.97
N LEU A 107 11.69 -14.72 -11.03
CA LEU A 107 13.03 -14.18 -11.25
C LEU A 107 14.11 -15.26 -11.19
N THR A 108 13.72 -16.52 -11.11
CA THR A 108 14.63 -17.67 -11.10
C THR A 108 15.29 -17.78 -12.48
N PRO A 109 16.64 -17.80 -12.57
CA PRO A 109 17.32 -17.99 -13.85
C PRO A 109 16.90 -19.30 -14.52
N GLY A 110 16.69 -19.25 -15.84
CA GLY A 110 16.29 -20.41 -16.65
C GLY A 110 15.01 -20.15 -17.43
N GLU A 111 14.34 -21.21 -17.86
CA GLU A 111 13.20 -21.14 -18.78
C GLU A 111 11.97 -20.43 -18.21
N ARG A 112 11.82 -20.41 -16.88
CA ARG A 112 10.69 -19.78 -16.19
C ARG A 112 10.88 -18.30 -15.91
N PHE A 113 12.07 -17.76 -16.17
CA PHE A 113 12.37 -16.36 -15.90
C PHE A 113 11.38 -15.43 -16.62
N GLY A 114 10.80 -14.48 -15.88
CA GLY A 114 9.80 -13.53 -16.36
C GLY A 114 8.37 -14.06 -16.37
N ARG A 115 8.12 -15.34 -16.05
CA ARG A 115 6.77 -15.90 -16.01
C ARG A 115 5.92 -15.26 -14.91
N ILE A 116 4.67 -14.94 -15.23
CA ILE A 116 3.71 -14.46 -14.24
C ILE A 116 3.02 -15.66 -13.58
N VAL A 117 2.99 -15.65 -12.25
CA VAL A 117 2.31 -16.63 -11.41
C VAL A 117 1.20 -15.91 -10.64
N VAL A 118 0.05 -16.57 -10.50
CA VAL A 118 -1.07 -16.10 -9.68
C VAL A 118 -1.18 -17.03 -8.48
N ILE A 119 -1.21 -16.45 -7.28
CA ILE A 119 -1.33 -17.14 -6.00
C ILE A 119 -2.71 -16.78 -5.45
N GLN A 120 -3.55 -17.80 -5.22
CA GLN A 120 -4.90 -17.68 -4.69
C GLN A 120 -4.97 -18.23 -3.28
#